data_AF-A0A0M0GD39-F1
#
_entry.id   AF-A0A0M0GD39-F1
#
_cell.length_a   1.000
_cell.length_b   1.000
_cell.length_c   1.000
_cell.angle_alpha   90.00
_cell.angle_beta   90.00
_cell.angle_gamma   90.00
#
_symmetry.space_group_name_H-M   'P 1'
#
loop_
_entity.id
_entity.type
_entity.pdbx_description
1 polymer ?
#
loop_
_entity_poly.entity_id
_entity_poly.type
_entity_poly.pdbx_seq_one_letter_code
_entity_poly.pdbx_strand_id
1 'polypeptide(L)'
;MNEDEIKLKLLANTPVYVEGIGNFQLPTIKRVIGMSENLYHMHLSRILFSKSQLESTSEDISDYSDMDVLASLMLHDPSFRETMFDALRTFFDSEPMLFENGLIYFDELSENAILTQEKWDLIKKMIRIGNFIPEESKEEEYQAGNERARKFMEEQKKRKAMLEKLKKKEQKINLHSILSAVSWRTDGIKKILRLTIYQLYDGYYRLGLVDSYQQTMTGIYTGNIDGSKIKLPDINWANVIKIK
;
A
#
# COMPACT_ATOMS: atom_id res chain seq x y z
N MET A 1 -8.95 -11.51 9.69
CA MET A 1 -8.41 -10.38 10.48
C MET A 1 -9.06 -9.08 10.03
N ASN A 2 -9.53 -8.24 10.95
CA ASN A 2 -10.18 -6.96 10.62
C ASN A 2 -9.13 -5.89 10.24
N GLU A 3 -9.48 -4.97 9.35
CA GLU A 3 -8.65 -3.84 8.95
C GLU A 3 -8.25 -2.93 10.11
N ASP A 4 -9.15 -2.67 11.05
CA ASP A 4 -8.84 -1.83 12.22
C ASP A 4 -7.78 -2.48 13.12
N GLU A 5 -7.81 -3.81 13.25
CA GLU A 5 -6.81 -4.56 14.00
C GLU A 5 -5.42 -4.45 13.33
N ILE A 6 -5.37 -4.56 11.99
CA ILE A 6 -4.14 -4.37 11.22
C ILE A 6 -3.60 -2.96 11.45
N LYS A 7 -4.45 -1.93 11.30
CA LYS A 7 -4.07 -0.53 11.51
C LYS A 7 -3.51 -0.27 12.89
N LEU A 8 -4.11 -0.84 13.94
CA LEU A 8 -3.64 -0.72 15.32
C LEU A 8 -2.25 -1.36 15.50
N LYS A 9 -2.04 -2.57 14.97
CA LYS A 9 -0.74 -3.24 15.04
C LYS A 9 0.34 -2.47 14.28
N LEU A 10 0.03 -1.95 13.10
CA LEU A 10 0.95 -1.12 12.31
C LEU A 10 1.27 0.21 13.00
N LEU A 11 0.28 0.85 13.65
CA LEU A 11 0.48 2.06 14.44
C LEU A 11 1.40 1.81 15.63
N ALA A 12 1.25 0.67 16.30
CA ALA A 12 2.10 0.27 17.42
C ALA A 12 3.46 -0.27 16.98
N ASN A 13 3.70 -0.44 15.68
CA ASN A 13 4.86 -1.16 15.11
C ASN A 13 5.04 -2.56 15.75
N THR A 14 3.93 -3.25 15.98
CA THR A 14 3.91 -4.64 16.45
C THR A 14 3.68 -5.58 15.27
N PRO A 15 4.34 -6.74 15.22
CA PRO A 15 4.17 -7.67 14.11
C PRO A 15 2.74 -8.19 13.98
N VAL A 16 2.34 -8.48 12.74
CA VAL A 16 1.04 -9.06 12.41
C VAL A 16 1.27 -10.51 12.00
N TYR A 17 0.87 -11.45 12.85
CA TYR A 17 1.03 -12.87 12.57
C TYR A 17 0.09 -13.34 11.47
N VAL A 18 0.65 -14.01 10.46
CA VAL A 18 -0.07 -14.70 9.39
C VAL A 18 0.19 -16.20 9.55
N GLU A 19 -0.89 -16.95 9.75
CA GLU A 19 -0.81 -18.38 10.05
C GLU A 19 -0.06 -19.16 8.96
N GLY A 20 1.00 -19.85 9.40
CA GLY A 20 1.90 -20.65 8.57
C GLY A 20 2.80 -19.85 7.62
N ILE A 21 2.77 -18.52 7.66
CA ILE A 21 3.69 -17.66 6.90
C ILE A 21 4.70 -16.98 7.81
N GLY A 22 4.28 -16.56 9.02
CA GLY A 22 5.15 -15.90 9.99
C GLY A 22 4.70 -14.49 10.34
N ASN A 23 5.62 -13.67 10.84
CA ASN A 23 5.32 -12.34 11.34
C ASN A 23 5.52 -11.29 10.25
N PHE A 24 4.44 -10.63 9.86
CA PHE A 24 4.50 -9.46 8.98
C PHE A 24 4.93 -8.21 9.77
N GLN A 25 5.95 -7.51 9.28
CA GLN A 25 6.39 -6.23 9.82
C GLN A 25 6.91 -5.29 8.73
N LEU A 26 6.53 -4.01 8.82
CA LEU A 26 7.06 -2.99 7.92
C LEU A 26 8.49 -2.61 8.32
N PRO A 27 9.41 -2.41 7.36
CA PRO A 27 10.72 -1.86 7.66
C PRO A 27 10.59 -0.43 8.19
N THR A 28 11.53 -0.05 9.06
CA THR A 28 11.64 1.35 9.51
C THR A 28 12.14 2.24 8.37
N ILE A 29 11.88 3.53 8.44
CA ILE A 29 12.39 4.53 7.50
C ILE A 29 13.91 4.40 7.35
N LYS A 30 14.64 4.18 8.46
CA LYS A 30 16.09 3.96 8.42
C LYS A 30 16.47 2.77 7.54
N ARG A 31 15.72 1.65 7.64
CA ARG A 31 15.94 0.45 6.82
C ARG A 31 15.57 0.70 5.35
N VAL A 32 14.47 1.41 5.08
CA VAL A 32 14.07 1.82 3.72
C VAL A 32 15.16 2.68 3.06
N ILE A 33 15.67 3.70 3.75
CA ILE A 33 16.76 4.54 3.24
C ILE A 33 18.02 3.70 3.03
N GLY A 34 18.35 2.82 3.98
CA GLY A 34 19.53 1.95 3.91
C GLY A 34 19.52 1.01 2.70
N MET A 35 18.36 0.55 2.26
CA MET A 35 18.21 -0.30 1.07
C MET A 35 17.93 0.48 -0.22
N SER A 36 17.79 1.80 -0.14
CA SER A 36 17.23 2.72 -1.15
C SER A 36 15.70 2.66 -1.33
N GLU A 37 15.11 3.82 -1.57
CA GLU A 37 13.68 3.98 -1.86
C GLU A 37 13.25 3.21 -3.13
N ASN A 38 14.11 3.16 -4.14
CA ASN A 38 13.85 2.42 -5.38
C ASN A 38 13.73 0.92 -5.14
N LEU A 39 14.63 0.32 -4.35
CA LEU A 39 14.55 -1.09 -4.03
C LEU A 39 13.30 -1.41 -3.19
N TYR A 40 12.98 -0.53 -2.24
CA TYR A 40 11.75 -0.67 -1.46
C TYR A 40 10.49 -0.62 -2.35
N HIS A 41 10.41 0.34 -3.28
CA HIS A 41 9.33 0.41 -4.26
C HIS A 41 9.27 -0.80 -5.18
N MET A 42 10.42 -1.35 -5.58
CA MET A 42 10.48 -2.61 -6.32
C MET A 42 9.86 -3.75 -5.50
N HIS A 43 10.21 -3.89 -4.22
CA HIS A 43 9.63 -4.92 -3.34
C HIS A 43 8.12 -4.76 -3.20
N LEU A 44 7.62 -3.53 -3.00
CA LEU A 44 6.18 -3.27 -2.98
C LEU A 44 5.51 -3.69 -4.29
N SER A 45 6.11 -3.34 -5.43
CA SER A 45 5.59 -3.70 -6.76
C SER A 45 5.54 -5.22 -6.97
N ARG A 46 6.54 -5.96 -6.49
CA ARG A 46 6.53 -7.43 -6.53
C ARG A 46 5.38 -8.01 -5.73
N ILE A 47 5.17 -7.56 -4.49
CA ILE A 47 4.07 -8.07 -3.66
C ILE A 47 2.70 -7.64 -4.18
N LEU A 48 2.60 -6.44 -4.74
CA LEU A 48 1.36 -5.91 -5.33
C LEU A 48 1.22 -6.29 -6.81
N PHE A 49 1.91 -7.35 -7.25
CA PHE A 49 1.80 -7.86 -8.61
C PHE A 49 0.34 -8.15 -8.96
N SER A 50 -0.02 -7.80 -10.19
CA SER A 50 -1.30 -8.08 -10.81
C SER A 50 -1.05 -8.45 -12.27
N LYS A 51 -1.71 -9.50 -12.77
CA LYS A 51 -1.57 -9.91 -14.17
C LYS A 51 -2.00 -8.82 -15.16
N SER A 52 -2.85 -7.88 -14.72
CA SER A 52 -3.27 -6.71 -15.50
C SER A 52 -2.12 -5.75 -15.86
N GLN A 53 -0.97 -5.87 -15.21
CA GLN A 53 0.24 -5.10 -15.49
C GLN A 53 1.06 -5.68 -16.63
N LEU A 54 0.78 -6.90 -17.08
CA LEU A 54 1.46 -7.53 -18.22
C LEU A 54 0.88 -6.96 -19.53
N GLU A 55 1.75 -6.38 -20.37
CA GLU A 55 1.36 -5.74 -21.64
C GLU A 55 0.72 -6.72 -22.63
N SER A 56 0.95 -8.02 -22.46
CA SER A 56 0.37 -9.10 -23.25
C SER A 56 -0.88 -9.66 -22.57
N THR A 57 -1.99 -8.95 -22.63
CA THR A 57 -3.30 -9.59 -22.43
C THR A 57 -3.62 -10.39 -23.70
N SER A 58 -2.91 -11.49 -23.93
CA SER A 58 -3.42 -12.54 -24.79
C SER A 58 -4.67 -13.11 -24.12
N GLU A 59 -5.67 -13.51 -24.92
CA GLU A 59 -6.89 -14.18 -24.44
C GLU A 59 -6.57 -15.43 -23.59
N ASP A 60 -5.33 -15.93 -23.63
CA ASP A 60 -4.85 -17.11 -22.91
C ASP A 60 -4.57 -16.90 -21.40
N ILE A 61 -4.37 -15.66 -20.91
CA ILE A 61 -4.01 -15.40 -19.49
C ILE A 61 -5.22 -14.97 -18.64
N SER A 62 -6.38 -14.68 -19.27
CA SER A 62 -7.59 -14.26 -18.55
C SER A 62 -8.08 -15.32 -17.56
N ASP A 63 -7.90 -16.60 -17.91
CA ASP A 63 -8.46 -17.73 -17.18
C ASP A 63 -7.64 -18.13 -15.95
N TYR A 64 -6.40 -17.66 -15.85
CA TYR A 64 -5.49 -17.95 -14.73
C TYR A 64 -5.62 -16.91 -13.61
N SER A 65 -5.51 -17.32 -12.35
CA SER A 65 -5.47 -16.36 -11.24
C SER A 65 -4.16 -15.56 -11.23
N ASP A 66 -4.12 -14.43 -10.54
CA ASP A 66 -2.87 -13.67 -10.34
C ASP A 66 -1.77 -14.53 -9.70
N MET A 67 -2.16 -15.45 -8.81
CA MET A 67 -1.23 -16.37 -8.15
C MET A 67 -0.65 -17.41 -9.10
N ASP A 68 -1.45 -17.94 -10.04
CA ASP A 68 -0.97 -18.90 -11.04
C ASP A 68 0.07 -18.24 -11.97
N VAL A 69 -0.21 -17.01 -12.40
CA VAL A 69 0.71 -16.22 -13.22
C VAL A 69 1.99 -15.90 -12.44
N LEU A 70 1.86 -15.53 -11.17
CA LEU A 70 3.01 -15.26 -10.30
C LEU A 70 3.87 -16.51 -10.10
N ALA A 71 3.27 -17.66 -9.81
CA ALA A 71 3.97 -18.93 -9.67
C ALA A 71 4.71 -19.32 -10.96
N SER A 72 4.07 -19.14 -12.11
CA SER A 72 4.68 -19.37 -13.42
C SER A 72 5.89 -18.46 -13.66
N LEU A 73 5.77 -17.16 -13.40
CA LEU A 73 6.89 -16.21 -13.50
C LEU A 73 8.05 -16.61 -12.59
N MET A 74 7.76 -17.02 -11.35
CA MET A 74 8.80 -17.48 -10.44
C MET A 74 9.46 -18.76 -10.91
N LEU A 75 8.73 -19.72 -11.49
CA LEU A 75 9.30 -20.95 -12.02
C LEU A 75 10.21 -20.70 -13.23
N HIS A 76 9.81 -19.81 -14.14
CA HIS A 76 10.49 -19.61 -15.41
C HIS A 76 11.53 -18.49 -15.42
N ASP A 77 11.44 -17.50 -14.53
CA ASP A 77 12.39 -16.38 -14.41
C ASP A 77 13.09 -16.40 -13.04
N PRO A 78 14.32 -16.93 -12.95
CA PRO A 78 15.10 -16.93 -11.71
C PRO A 78 15.37 -15.52 -11.15
N SER A 79 15.52 -14.51 -12.01
CA SER A 79 15.75 -13.13 -11.58
C SER A 79 14.50 -12.57 -10.91
N PHE A 80 13.34 -12.80 -11.52
CA PHE A 80 12.05 -12.45 -10.90
C PHE A 80 11.88 -13.16 -9.55
N ARG A 81 12.17 -14.46 -9.49
CA ARG A 81 12.09 -15.27 -8.26
C ARG A 81 12.93 -14.69 -7.13
N GLU A 82 14.21 -14.40 -7.37
CA GLU A 82 15.09 -13.82 -6.35
C GLU A 82 14.55 -12.48 -5.85
N THR A 83 14.13 -11.59 -6.76
CA THR A 83 13.55 -10.30 -6.34
C THR A 83 12.23 -10.42 -5.59
N MET A 84 11.43 -11.47 -5.86
CA MET A 84 10.22 -11.77 -5.11
C MET A 84 10.55 -12.30 -3.70
N PHE A 85 11.53 -13.20 -3.58
CA PHE A 85 11.98 -13.68 -2.28
C PHE A 85 12.58 -12.56 -1.43
N ASP A 86 13.38 -11.67 -2.01
CA ASP A 86 13.89 -10.48 -1.32
C ASP A 86 12.77 -9.54 -0.87
N ALA A 87 11.71 -9.41 -1.68
CA ALA A 87 10.53 -8.67 -1.29
C ALA A 87 9.79 -9.32 -0.10
N LEU A 88 9.61 -10.64 -0.12
CA LEU A 88 9.00 -11.38 0.99
C LEU A 88 9.84 -11.26 2.27
N ARG A 89 11.17 -11.47 2.19
CA ARG A 89 12.13 -11.28 3.31
C ARG A 89 12.20 -9.85 3.84
N THR A 90 11.74 -8.87 3.06
CA THR A 90 11.66 -7.47 3.52
C THR A 90 10.53 -7.27 4.52
N PHE A 91 9.43 -8.03 4.38
CA PHE A 91 8.22 -7.87 5.18
C PHE A 91 7.98 -9.01 6.16
N PHE A 92 8.60 -10.16 5.97
CA PHE A 92 8.48 -11.34 6.82
C PHE A 92 9.83 -11.75 7.40
N ASP A 93 9.77 -12.34 8.59
CA ASP A 93 10.90 -12.97 9.28
C ASP A 93 11.19 -14.40 8.80
N SER A 94 10.27 -14.97 8.02
CA SER A 94 10.30 -16.36 7.58
C SER A 94 10.84 -16.48 6.16
N GLU A 95 11.47 -17.63 5.86
CA GLU A 95 12.19 -17.84 4.61
C GLU A 95 11.28 -18.51 3.56
N PRO A 96 10.99 -17.83 2.44
CA PRO A 96 10.17 -18.41 1.39
C PRO A 96 10.94 -19.44 0.57
N MET A 97 10.29 -20.56 0.26
CA MET A 97 10.82 -21.63 -0.59
C MET A 97 9.86 -21.92 -1.73
N LEU A 98 10.38 -22.06 -2.95
CA LEU A 98 9.60 -22.49 -4.12
C LEU A 98 9.83 -23.98 -4.34
N PHE A 99 8.75 -24.75 -4.36
CA PHE A 99 8.80 -26.19 -4.64
C PHE A 99 8.57 -26.48 -6.12
N GLU A 100 8.92 -27.69 -6.56
CA GLU A 100 8.82 -28.12 -7.97
C GLU A 100 7.40 -28.03 -8.54
N ASN A 101 6.38 -28.09 -7.68
CA ASN A 101 4.97 -27.92 -8.04
C ASN A 101 4.55 -26.46 -8.25
N GLY A 102 5.46 -25.49 -8.11
CA GLY A 102 5.18 -24.05 -8.25
C GLY A 102 4.59 -23.39 -7.00
N LEU A 103 4.39 -24.14 -5.92
CA LEU A 103 3.87 -23.59 -4.67
C LEU A 103 4.98 -22.98 -3.81
N ILE A 104 4.63 -21.91 -3.10
CA ILE A 104 5.52 -21.19 -2.19
C ILE A 104 5.20 -21.59 -0.75
N TYR A 105 6.21 -22.00 0.00
CA TYR A 105 6.11 -22.41 1.40
C TYR A 105 7.01 -21.54 2.28
N PHE A 106 6.62 -21.35 3.55
CA PHE A 106 7.39 -20.58 4.53
C PHE A 106 7.92 -21.41 5.70
N ASP A 107 7.55 -22.69 5.79
CA ASP A 107 7.98 -23.62 6.83
C ASP A 107 7.95 -25.08 6.33
N GLU A 108 8.43 -26.04 7.13
CA GLU A 108 8.43 -27.48 6.87
C GLU A 108 7.08 -27.96 6.33
N LEU A 109 7.03 -28.27 5.02
CA LEU A 109 6.06 -29.06 4.24
C LEU A 109 4.64 -29.33 4.82
N SER A 110 4.06 -28.36 5.52
CA SER A 110 2.71 -28.42 6.05
C SER A 110 1.77 -27.70 5.10
N GLU A 111 0.55 -28.19 4.96
CA GLU A 111 -0.47 -27.51 4.13
C GLU A 111 -0.73 -26.09 4.62
N ASN A 112 -0.58 -25.86 5.93
CA ASN A 112 -0.67 -24.54 6.53
C ASN A 112 0.50 -23.62 6.15
N ALA A 113 1.64 -24.12 5.71
CA ALA A 113 2.78 -23.30 5.29
C ALA A 113 2.67 -22.78 3.84
N ILE A 114 1.67 -23.27 3.07
CA ILE A 114 1.47 -22.88 1.68
C ILE A 114 0.94 -21.44 1.61
N LEU A 115 1.53 -20.65 0.71
CA LEU A 115 1.02 -19.34 0.31
C LEU A 115 -0.19 -19.50 -0.61
N THR A 116 -1.37 -19.53 -0.02
CA THR A 116 -2.65 -19.58 -0.75
C THR A 116 -3.06 -18.20 -1.26
N GLN A 117 -4.02 -18.15 -2.20
CA GLN A 117 -4.62 -16.90 -2.69
C GLN A 117 -5.18 -16.04 -1.55
N GLU A 118 -5.86 -16.64 -0.57
CA GLU A 118 -6.41 -15.91 0.58
C GLU A 118 -5.31 -15.22 1.41
N LYS A 119 -4.23 -15.94 1.70
CA LYS A 119 -3.07 -15.36 2.42
C LYS A 119 -2.40 -14.29 1.58
N TRP A 120 -2.28 -14.48 0.27
CA TRP A 120 -1.72 -13.49 -0.63
C TRP A 120 -2.54 -12.19 -0.66
N ASP A 121 -3.87 -12.30 -0.73
CA ASP A 121 -4.76 -11.14 -0.69
C ASP A 121 -4.68 -10.41 0.66
N LEU A 122 -4.54 -11.15 1.77
CA LEU A 122 -4.28 -10.57 3.08
C LEU A 122 -2.94 -9.82 3.12
N ILE A 123 -1.87 -10.39 2.57
CA ILE A 123 -0.55 -9.75 2.48
C ILE A 123 -0.63 -8.46 1.65
N LYS A 124 -1.24 -8.51 0.46
CA LYS A 124 -1.47 -7.32 -0.37
C LYS A 124 -2.24 -6.24 0.40
N LYS A 125 -3.29 -6.63 1.14
CA LYS A 125 -4.05 -5.70 1.99
C LYS A 125 -3.17 -5.05 3.06
N MET A 126 -2.36 -5.83 3.78
CA MET A 126 -1.44 -5.29 4.79
C MET A 126 -0.40 -4.35 4.20
N ILE A 127 0.17 -4.69 3.04
CA ILE A 127 1.11 -3.83 2.31
C ILE A 127 0.45 -2.52 1.90
N ARG A 128 -0.77 -2.56 1.37
CA ARG A 128 -1.52 -1.37 0.95
C ARG A 128 -1.79 -0.44 2.12
N ILE A 129 -2.35 -0.97 3.21
CA ILE A 129 -2.60 -0.19 4.44
C ILE A 129 -1.29 0.39 4.97
N GLY A 130 -0.26 -0.45 5.11
CA GLY A 130 1.04 -0.09 5.67
C GLY A 130 1.80 0.99 4.90
N ASN A 131 1.46 1.18 3.62
CA ASN A 131 2.13 2.14 2.73
C ASN A 131 1.20 3.25 2.23
N PHE A 132 -0.01 3.37 2.78
CA PHE A 132 -1.01 4.35 2.32
C PHE A 132 -1.28 4.25 0.80
N ILE A 133 -1.26 3.03 0.25
CA ILE A 133 -1.54 2.77 -1.15
C ILE A 133 -3.04 2.48 -1.28
N PRO A 134 -3.80 3.27 -2.06
CA PRO A 134 -5.22 3.03 -2.26
C PRO A 134 -5.44 1.67 -2.94
N GLU A 135 -6.59 1.07 -2.66
CA GLU A 135 -7.04 -0.09 -3.42
C GLU A 135 -7.35 0.36 -4.85
N GLU A 136 -6.92 -0.41 -5.84
CA GLU A 136 -7.36 -0.16 -7.20
C GLU A 136 -8.86 -0.41 -7.21
N SER A 137 -9.65 0.61 -7.59
CA SER A 137 -11.09 0.44 -7.73
C SER A 137 -11.33 -0.75 -8.66
N LYS A 138 -11.95 -1.82 -8.14
CA LYS A 138 -12.49 -2.90 -8.97
C LYS A 138 -13.49 -2.26 -9.92
N GLU A 139 -13.05 -1.94 -11.12
CA GLU A 139 -13.97 -1.65 -12.22
C GLU A 139 -14.73 -2.96 -12.42
N GLU A 140 -16.04 -2.94 -12.17
CA GLU A 140 -16.93 -4.06 -12.51
C GLU A 140 -16.57 -4.51 -13.93
N GLU A 141 -16.19 -5.78 -14.10
CA GLU A 141 -15.95 -6.39 -15.40
C GLU A 141 -17.25 -6.32 -16.21
N TYR A 142 -17.42 -5.21 -16.93
CA TYR A 142 -18.60 -4.99 -17.75
C TYR A 142 -18.39 -5.72 -19.08
N GLN A 143 -19.15 -6.80 -19.29
CA GLN A 143 -19.12 -7.57 -20.53
C GLN A 143 -19.39 -6.65 -21.73
N ALA A 144 -18.38 -6.53 -22.59
CA ALA A 144 -18.37 -5.61 -23.71
C ALA A 144 -19.31 -6.11 -24.83
N GLY A 145 -20.38 -5.35 -25.10
CA GLY A 145 -21.27 -5.63 -26.24
C GLY A 145 -21.94 -4.43 -26.89
N ASN A 146 -21.80 -3.19 -26.37
CA ASN A 146 -22.59 -2.06 -26.85
C ASN A 146 -21.76 -0.79 -27.10
N GLU A 147 -22.20 0.07 -28.03
CA GLU A 147 -21.50 1.30 -28.47
C GLU A 147 -21.20 2.29 -27.32
N ARG A 148 -21.98 2.22 -26.23
CA ARG A 148 -21.71 2.91 -24.96
C ARG A 148 -20.43 2.44 -24.26
N ALA A 149 -20.08 1.15 -24.36
CA ALA A 149 -18.86 0.58 -23.81
C ALA A 149 -17.61 1.10 -24.54
N ARG A 150 -17.68 1.30 -25.86
CA ARG A 150 -16.59 1.92 -26.62
C ARG A 150 -16.34 3.37 -26.18
N LYS A 151 -17.40 4.15 -26.00
CA LYS A 151 -17.30 5.54 -25.51
C LYS A 151 -16.75 5.60 -24.08
N PHE A 152 -17.16 4.68 -23.21
CA PHE A 152 -16.64 4.57 -21.85
C PHE A 152 -15.16 4.15 -21.82
N MET A 153 -14.74 3.17 -22.63
CA MET A 153 -13.32 2.79 -22.77
C MET A 153 -12.45 3.93 -23.33
N GLU A 154 -12.97 4.72 -24.27
CA GLU A 154 -12.30 5.93 -24.76
C GLU A 154 -12.19 7.00 -23.67
N GLU A 155 -13.23 7.19 -22.85
CA GLU A 155 -13.20 8.08 -21.68
C GLU A 155 -12.19 7.60 -20.63
N GLN A 156 -12.06 6.28 -20.42
CA GLN A 156 -11.11 5.70 -19.47
C GLN A 156 -9.67 5.78 -19.97
N LYS A 157 -9.41 5.54 -21.27
CA LYS A 157 -8.10 5.82 -21.87
C LYS A 157 -7.74 7.30 -21.77
N LYS A 158 -8.70 8.20 -21.98
CA LYS A 158 -8.50 9.65 -21.78
C LYS A 158 -8.23 10.00 -20.32
N ARG A 159 -8.90 9.33 -19.36
CA ARG A 159 -8.70 9.55 -17.92
C ARG A 159 -7.36 9.00 -17.42
N LYS A 160 -6.95 7.80 -17.85
CA LYS A 160 -5.61 7.25 -17.61
C LYS A 160 -4.53 8.14 -18.22
N ALA A 161 -4.68 8.56 -19.47
CA ALA A 161 -3.74 9.50 -20.11
C ALA A 161 -3.72 10.88 -19.43
N MET A 162 -4.85 11.35 -18.91
CA MET A 162 -4.93 12.59 -18.11
C MET A 162 -4.24 12.42 -16.75
N LEU A 163 -4.43 11.28 -16.07
CA LEU A 163 -3.75 10.94 -14.83
C LEU A 163 -2.24 10.74 -15.03
N GLU A 164 -1.80 10.18 -16.15
CA GLU A 164 -0.38 10.08 -16.53
C GLU A 164 0.23 11.46 -16.84
N LYS A 165 -0.52 12.32 -17.54
CA LYS A 165 -0.13 13.73 -17.74
C LYS A 165 -0.08 14.51 -16.41
N LEU A 166 -0.91 14.15 -15.44
CA LEU A 166 -0.87 14.69 -14.08
C LEU A 166 0.29 14.10 -13.25
N LYS A 167 0.63 12.82 -13.44
CA LYS A 167 1.83 12.16 -12.85
C LYS A 167 3.14 12.74 -13.40
N LYS A 168 3.13 13.28 -14.63
CA LYS A 168 4.24 14.04 -15.21
C LYS A 168 4.40 15.46 -14.65
N LYS A 169 3.45 15.98 -13.87
CA LYS A 169 3.74 17.14 -13.00
C LYS A 169 4.57 16.60 -11.84
N GLU A 170 5.76 17.16 -11.63
CA GLU A 170 6.63 16.84 -10.50
C GLU A 170 5.79 16.62 -9.23
N GLN A 171 5.94 15.44 -8.62
CA GLN A 171 5.30 15.15 -7.35
C GLN A 171 5.75 16.21 -6.35
N LYS A 172 4.84 17.14 -6.00
CA LYS A 172 5.14 18.27 -5.12
C LYS A 172 5.49 17.84 -3.68
N ILE A 173 5.07 16.64 -3.30
CA ILE A 173 5.29 16.05 -1.99
C ILE A 173 5.90 14.66 -2.21
N ASN A 174 7.03 14.39 -1.58
CA ASN A 174 7.75 13.12 -1.64
C ASN A 174 8.20 12.71 -0.23
N LEU A 175 8.80 11.51 -0.11
CA LEU A 175 9.24 10.99 1.18
C LEU A 175 10.21 11.94 1.89
N HIS A 176 11.14 12.54 1.16
CA HIS A 176 12.09 13.52 1.71
C HIS A 176 11.38 14.75 2.32
N SER A 177 10.42 15.34 1.60
CA SER A 177 9.70 16.52 2.10
C SER A 177 8.80 16.20 3.29
N ILE A 178 8.16 15.02 3.32
CA ILE A 178 7.39 14.53 4.47
C ILE A 178 8.31 14.31 5.67
N LEU A 179 9.45 13.61 5.49
CA LEU A 179 10.42 13.39 6.57
C LEU A 179 10.91 14.69 7.18
N SER A 180 11.25 15.66 6.34
CA SER A 180 11.67 16.99 6.77
C SER A 180 10.55 17.69 7.56
N ALA A 181 9.35 17.75 7.00
CA ALA A 181 8.21 18.42 7.62
C ALA A 181 7.86 17.83 9.00
N VAL A 182 7.76 16.51 9.10
CA VAL A 182 7.44 15.85 10.38
C VAL A 182 8.59 16.01 11.37
N SER A 183 9.84 15.90 10.92
CA SER A 183 11.01 16.02 11.81
C SER A 183 11.12 17.40 12.46
N TRP A 184 10.83 18.46 11.73
CA TRP A 184 10.89 19.84 12.24
C TRP A 184 9.71 20.23 13.12
N ARG A 185 8.59 19.51 13.04
CA ARG A 185 7.41 19.74 13.89
C ARG A 185 7.37 18.86 15.13
N THR A 186 8.26 17.88 15.22
CA THR A 186 8.27 16.89 16.30
C THR A 186 9.68 16.80 16.90
N ASP A 187 10.00 15.67 17.54
CA ASP A 187 11.25 15.46 18.28
C ASP A 187 12.49 15.17 17.39
N GLY A 188 12.51 15.68 16.16
CA GLY A 188 13.66 15.62 15.25
C GLY A 188 13.86 14.29 14.50
N ILE A 189 14.74 14.34 13.50
CA ILE A 189 14.93 13.27 12.50
C ILE A 189 15.29 11.90 13.10
N LYS A 190 16.05 11.85 14.20
CA LYS A 190 16.52 10.59 14.80
C LYS A 190 15.38 9.69 15.27
N LYS A 191 14.29 10.28 15.79
CA LYS A 191 13.09 9.52 16.19
C LYS A 191 12.27 9.12 14.98
N ILE A 192 12.10 10.02 14.02
CA ILE A 192 11.36 9.75 12.77
C ILE A 192 11.97 8.59 11.98
N LEU A 193 13.29 8.47 11.94
CA LEU A 193 13.97 7.36 11.26
C LEU A 193 13.66 5.97 11.86
N ARG A 194 13.16 5.91 13.10
CA ARG A 194 12.75 4.65 13.76
C ARG A 194 11.30 4.27 13.48
N LEU A 195 10.51 5.17 12.89
CA LEU A 195 9.13 4.91 12.52
C LEU A 195 9.08 4.02 11.27
N THR A 196 7.94 3.39 11.03
CA THR A 196 7.58 2.78 9.75
C THR A 196 6.97 3.82 8.80
N ILE A 197 6.82 3.49 7.52
CA ILE A 197 6.08 4.34 6.56
C ILE A 197 4.67 4.62 7.07
N TYR A 198 3.98 3.61 7.59
CA TYR A 198 2.64 3.76 8.16
C TYR A 198 2.59 4.83 9.26
N GLN A 199 3.47 4.73 10.26
CA GLN A 199 3.52 5.66 11.38
C GLN A 199 3.89 7.09 10.94
N LEU A 200 4.82 7.21 9.98
CA LEU A 200 5.21 8.51 9.43
C LEU A 200 4.03 9.20 8.75
N TYR A 201 3.31 8.48 7.89
CA TYR A 201 2.18 9.03 7.14
C TYR A 201 0.98 9.30 8.05
N ASP A 202 0.65 8.41 8.98
CA ASP A 202 -0.38 8.65 9.99
C ASP A 202 -0.07 9.93 10.78
N GLY A 203 1.16 10.06 11.29
CA GLY A 203 1.61 11.26 12.00
C GLY A 203 1.55 12.52 11.13
N TYR A 204 2.00 12.44 9.88
CA TYR A 204 1.94 13.56 8.93
C TYR A 204 0.51 14.05 8.69
N TYR A 205 -0.43 13.16 8.39
CA TYR A 205 -1.84 13.52 8.18
C TYR A 205 -2.50 14.01 9.48
N ARG A 206 -2.18 13.38 10.62
CA ARG A 206 -2.70 13.77 11.93
C ARG A 206 -2.29 15.18 12.31
N LEU A 207 -1.03 15.56 12.07
CA LEU A 207 -0.55 16.92 12.29
C LEU A 207 -1.36 17.95 11.47
N GLY A 208 -1.69 17.63 10.21
CA GLY A 208 -2.54 18.48 9.38
C GLY A 208 -3.97 18.61 9.91
N LEU A 209 -4.55 17.53 10.44
CA LEU A 209 -5.88 17.55 11.07
C LEU A 209 -5.88 18.38 12.37
N VAL A 210 -4.85 18.25 13.20
CA VAL A 210 -4.68 19.04 14.43
C VAL A 210 -4.60 20.53 14.12
N ASP A 211 -3.75 20.91 13.16
CA ASP A 211 -3.62 22.32 12.75
C ASP A 211 -4.93 22.88 12.22
N SER A 212 -5.58 22.12 11.33
CA SER A 212 -6.85 22.55 10.72
C SER A 212 -7.92 22.75 11.78
N TYR A 213 -8.00 21.84 12.75
CA TYR A 213 -8.93 21.97 13.88
C TYR A 213 -8.62 23.19 14.73
N GLN A 214 -7.35 23.38 15.14
CA GLN A 214 -6.93 24.51 15.96
C GLN A 214 -7.16 25.87 15.29
N GLN A 215 -6.82 25.98 13.99
CA GLN A 215 -7.07 27.19 13.20
C GLN A 215 -8.56 27.47 13.09
N THR A 216 -9.39 26.43 12.88
CA THR A 216 -10.85 26.58 12.85
C THR A 216 -11.39 27.06 14.19
N MET A 217 -10.98 26.44 15.30
CA MET A 217 -11.39 26.86 16.64
C MET A 217 -10.97 28.29 16.96
N THR A 218 -9.75 28.66 16.57
CA THR A 218 -9.23 30.03 16.72
C THR A 218 -10.08 31.01 15.91
N GLY A 219 -10.40 30.69 14.66
CA GLY A 219 -11.26 31.53 13.82
C GLY A 219 -12.67 31.69 14.38
N ILE A 220 -13.25 30.65 15.00
CA ILE A 220 -14.53 30.74 15.71
C ILE A 220 -14.39 31.67 16.92
N TYR A 221 -13.36 31.48 17.73
CA TYR A 221 -13.11 32.28 18.93
C TYR A 221 -12.90 33.77 18.62
N THR A 222 -12.18 34.10 17.55
CA THR A 222 -11.94 35.49 17.13
C THR A 222 -13.10 36.10 16.34
N GLY A 223 -14.20 35.35 16.10
CA GLY A 223 -15.35 35.82 15.33
C GLY A 223 -15.15 35.89 13.82
N ASN A 224 -14.05 35.35 13.29
CA ASN A 224 -13.76 35.32 11.85
C ASN A 224 -14.47 34.16 11.13
N ILE A 225 -14.91 33.14 11.88
CA ILE A 225 -15.64 31.97 11.38
C ILE A 225 -16.94 31.80 12.16
N ASP A 226 -18.04 31.61 11.44
CA ASP A 226 -19.35 31.33 12.04
C ASP A 226 -19.42 29.86 12.48
N GLY A 227 -19.19 29.61 13.77
CA GLY A 227 -19.21 28.28 14.36
C GLY A 227 -20.55 27.55 14.24
N SER A 228 -21.67 28.26 14.07
CA SER A 228 -22.99 27.64 13.91
C SER A 228 -23.14 26.84 12.62
N LYS A 229 -22.29 27.12 11.62
CA LYS A 229 -22.28 26.46 10.31
C LYS A 229 -21.35 25.26 10.24
N ILE A 230 -20.59 24.98 11.30
CA ILE A 230 -19.59 23.93 11.31
C ILE A 230 -20.09 22.74 12.13
N LYS A 231 -20.02 21.55 11.52
CA LYS A 231 -20.24 20.30 12.22
C LYS A 231 -18.94 19.87 12.89
N LEU A 232 -18.78 20.16 14.17
CA LEU A 232 -17.59 19.81 14.95
C LEU A 232 -17.16 18.34 14.83
N PRO A 233 -18.07 17.35 14.79
CA PRO A 233 -17.69 15.95 14.58
C PRO A 233 -16.96 15.71 13.25
N ASP A 234 -17.29 16.45 12.19
CA ASP A 234 -16.72 16.25 10.86
C ASP A 234 -15.27 16.76 10.77
N ILE A 235 -14.91 17.73 11.62
CA ILE A 235 -13.57 18.33 11.67
C ILE A 235 -12.73 17.84 12.85
N ASN A 236 -13.23 16.87 13.63
CA ASN A 236 -12.52 16.36 14.79
C ASN A 236 -11.14 15.83 14.37
N TRP A 237 -10.09 16.33 15.02
CA TRP A 237 -8.71 15.97 14.73
C TRP A 237 -8.39 14.49 14.93
N ALA A 238 -9.20 13.77 15.71
CA ALA A 238 -9.12 12.33 15.94
C ALA A 238 -9.86 11.48 14.88
N ASN A 239 -10.49 12.11 13.88
CA ASN A 239 -11.20 11.38 12.82
C ASN A 239 -10.31 10.35 12.10
N VAL A 240 -10.93 9.26 11.64
CA VAL A 240 -10.23 8.18 10.94
C VAL A 240 -9.60 8.74 9.66
N ILE A 241 -8.30 8.51 9.48
CA ILE A 241 -7.58 8.91 8.26
C ILE A 241 -8.02 7.97 7.14
N LYS A 242 -8.58 8.54 6.07
CA LYS A 242 -8.98 7.81 4.87
C LYS A 242 -7.85 7.87 3.86
N ILE A 243 -7.33 6.71 3.48
CA ILE A 243 -6.43 6.56 2.33
C ILE A 243 -7.29 6.84 1.10
N LYS A 244 -6.94 7.87 0.31
CA LYS A 244 -7.66 8.27 -0.90
C LYS A 244 -6.95 7.78 -2.14
#